data_AF-A0AAV8X8Z4-F1
#
_entry.id   AF-A0AAV8X8Z4-F1
#
_cell.length_a   1.000
_cell.length_b   1.000
_cell.length_c   1.000
_cell.angle_alpha   90.00
_cell.angle_beta   90.00
_cell.angle_gamma   90.00
#
_symmetry.space_group_name_H-M   'P 1'
#
loop_
_entity.id
_entity.type
_entity.pdbx_description
1 polymer ?
#
loop_
_entity_poly.entity_id
_entity_poly.type
_entity_poly.pdbx_seq_one_letter_code
_entity_poly.pdbx_strand_id
1 'polypeptide(L)'
;MSMKSQYERILTWQEDVQKVHQSYKQKVTEAKESIERLKQENYNLTRDLEKLKETNNVQDLELTTLKNALKAKERQSNEKLSKSSDDNIKEFQLDISNKKSERTGAKMELLKVKSLDEEKQKSLNEVIESLRSQLCFKTHQQTMLPSPEEVTNIRQQLANTQVMLTQSEHSRATAYNQVSALNNELLNLKKLLSQSQKDEIYALQTQLDVYKTDFEAERSAKDTIRAENEKLSTDIQNLHRRNQQLQEELDLIRERDYVVYPMQRRDRESTSSSTSNEHSMKCPKCNFGFKTLQTLENHVYRCIELDDNLP
;
A
#
# COMPACT_ATOMS: atom_id res chain seq x y z
N MET A 1 -42.61 -69.66 50.86
CA MET A 1 -42.05 -69.43 49.50
C MET A 1 -41.57 -70.76 48.97
N SER A 2 -41.87 -71.09 47.71
CA SER A 2 -41.47 -72.36 47.09
C SER A 2 -40.03 -72.25 46.57
N MET A 3 -39.24 -73.34 46.64
CA MET A 3 -37.89 -73.42 46.04
C MET A 3 -37.86 -72.92 44.58
N LYS A 4 -38.96 -73.13 43.85
CA LYS A 4 -39.12 -72.68 42.47
C LYS A 4 -39.01 -71.15 42.32
N SER A 5 -39.62 -70.37 43.22
CA SER A 5 -39.58 -68.89 43.13
C SER A 5 -38.21 -68.31 43.48
N GLN A 6 -37.42 -69.01 44.32
CA GLN A 6 -36.04 -68.60 44.62
C GLN A 6 -35.13 -68.87 43.42
N TYR A 7 -35.29 -70.03 42.77
CA TYR A 7 -34.56 -70.37 41.55
C TYR A 7 -34.86 -69.38 40.40
N GLU A 8 -36.13 -69.06 40.16
CA GLU A 8 -36.53 -68.05 39.17
C GLU A 8 -35.89 -66.69 39.46
N ARG A 9 -35.83 -66.24 40.72
CA ARG A 9 -35.18 -64.98 41.09
C ARG A 9 -33.67 -64.98 40.80
N ILE A 10 -32.99 -66.10 41.04
CA ILE A 10 -31.56 -66.24 40.75
C ILE A 10 -31.32 -66.20 39.24
N LEU A 11 -32.15 -66.89 38.45
CA LEU A 11 -32.07 -66.85 36.99
C LEU A 11 -32.30 -65.43 36.45
N THR A 12 -33.34 -64.72 36.90
CA THR A 12 -33.57 -63.33 36.47
C THR A 12 -32.41 -62.42 36.83
N TRP A 13 -31.83 -62.58 38.03
CA TRP A 13 -30.66 -61.80 38.43
C TRP A 13 -29.43 -62.12 37.57
N GLN A 14 -29.19 -63.39 37.27
CA GLN A 14 -28.09 -63.81 36.39
C GLN A 14 -28.24 -63.23 34.99
N GLU A 15 -29.45 -63.26 34.42
CA GLU A 15 -29.74 -62.64 33.12
C GLU A 15 -29.53 -61.12 33.15
N ASP A 16 -29.96 -60.44 34.20
CA ASP A 16 -29.79 -58.99 34.33
C ASP A 16 -28.32 -58.60 34.49
N VAL A 17 -27.54 -59.34 35.28
CA VAL A 17 -26.08 -59.15 35.38
C VAL A 17 -25.41 -59.37 34.02
N GLN A 18 -25.83 -60.38 33.27
CA GLN A 18 -25.30 -60.65 31.93
C GLN A 18 -25.65 -59.51 30.94
N LYS A 19 -26.88 -59.00 30.97
CA LYS A 19 -27.31 -57.84 30.16
C LYS A 19 -26.50 -56.59 30.50
N VAL A 20 -26.31 -56.32 31.79
CA VAL A 20 -25.49 -55.19 32.27
C VAL A 20 -24.05 -55.35 31.80
N HIS A 21 -23.45 -56.53 31.93
CA HIS A 21 -22.08 -56.80 31.45
C HIS A 21 -21.95 -56.62 29.93
N GLN A 22 -22.91 -57.12 29.14
CA GLN A 22 -22.96 -56.92 27.69
C GLN A 22 -23.09 -55.44 27.33
N SER A 23 -23.97 -54.70 28.03
CA SER A 23 -24.12 -53.25 27.85
C SER A 23 -22.84 -52.48 28.15
N TYR A 24 -22.15 -52.80 29.26
CA TYR A 24 -20.85 -52.19 29.57
C TYR A 24 -19.79 -52.53 28.52
N LYS A 25 -19.72 -53.78 28.07
CA LYS A 25 -18.80 -54.19 27.02
C LYS A 25 -19.04 -53.40 25.72
N GLN A 26 -20.29 -53.23 25.33
CA GLN A 26 -20.68 -52.43 24.17
C GLN A 26 -20.30 -50.95 24.32
N LYS A 27 -20.59 -50.34 25.48
CA LYS A 27 -20.19 -48.94 25.74
C LYS A 27 -18.67 -48.76 25.70
N VAL A 28 -17.91 -49.74 26.18
CA VAL A 28 -16.44 -49.73 26.11
C VAL A 28 -15.95 -49.83 24.67
N THR A 29 -16.57 -50.66 23.82
CA THR A 29 -16.20 -50.73 22.40
C THR A 29 -16.54 -49.44 21.66
N GLU A 30 -17.73 -48.86 21.88
CA GLU A 30 -18.14 -47.58 21.29
C GLU A 30 -17.24 -46.41 21.73
N ALA A 31 -16.82 -46.41 23.00
CA ALA A 31 -15.86 -45.43 23.53
C ALA A 31 -14.48 -45.57 22.86
N LYS A 32 -13.99 -46.81 22.66
CA LYS A 32 -12.72 -47.05 21.97
C LYS A 32 -12.76 -46.59 20.52
N GLU A 33 -13.84 -46.89 19.79
CA GLU A 33 -14.03 -46.44 18.41
C GLU A 33 -14.12 -44.91 18.31
N SER A 34 -14.76 -44.27 19.30
CA SER A 34 -14.84 -42.80 19.35
C SER A 34 -13.47 -42.16 19.63
N ILE A 35 -12.68 -42.74 20.54
CA ILE A 35 -11.30 -42.30 20.80
C ILE A 35 -10.44 -42.44 19.53
N GLU A 36 -10.56 -43.55 18.80
CA GLU A 36 -9.76 -43.76 17.59
C GLU A 36 -10.14 -42.79 16.47
N ARG A 37 -11.43 -42.50 16.30
CA ARG A 37 -11.90 -41.44 15.38
C ARG A 37 -11.32 -40.08 15.75
N LEU A 38 -11.37 -39.70 17.03
CA LEU A 38 -10.82 -38.42 17.50
C LEU A 38 -9.30 -38.34 17.34
N LYS A 39 -8.57 -39.45 17.50
CA LYS A 39 -7.12 -39.50 17.23
C LYS A 39 -6.83 -39.26 15.75
N GLN A 40 -7.58 -39.92 14.86
CA GLN A 40 -7.41 -39.75 13.42
C GLN A 40 -7.74 -38.31 12.98
N GLU A 41 -8.79 -37.72 13.55
CA GLU A 41 -9.17 -36.33 13.29
C GLU A 41 -8.10 -35.35 13.79
N ASN A 42 -7.59 -35.52 15.00
CA ASN A 42 -6.48 -34.71 15.52
C ASN A 42 -5.21 -34.82 14.67
N TYR A 43 -4.91 -36.02 14.17
CA TYR A 43 -3.79 -36.23 13.25
C TYR A 43 -3.99 -35.45 11.94
N ASN A 44 -5.20 -35.54 11.35
CA ASN A 44 -5.53 -34.81 10.13
C ASN A 44 -5.47 -33.28 10.33
N LEU A 45 -6.05 -32.77 11.42
CA LEU A 45 -6.03 -31.36 11.78
C LEU A 45 -4.60 -30.83 11.97
N THR A 46 -3.73 -31.61 12.62
CA THR A 46 -2.32 -31.24 12.80
C THR A 46 -1.61 -31.12 11.45
N ARG A 47 -1.83 -32.08 10.55
CA ARG A 47 -1.26 -32.04 9.19
C ARG A 47 -1.77 -30.85 8.38
N ASP A 48 -3.05 -30.53 8.49
CA ASP A 48 -3.65 -29.41 7.74
C ASP A 48 -3.18 -28.05 8.31
N LEU A 49 -2.99 -27.94 9.62
CA LEU A 49 -2.34 -26.78 10.25
C LEU A 49 -0.90 -26.57 9.75
N GLU A 50 -0.14 -27.65 9.57
CA GLU A 50 1.23 -27.57 9.07
C GLU A 50 1.27 -27.08 7.61
N LYS A 51 0.39 -27.60 6.75
CA LYS A 51 0.22 -27.09 5.38
C LYS A 51 -0.16 -25.61 5.34
N LEU A 52 -1.08 -25.19 6.21
CA LEU A 52 -1.47 -23.78 6.30
C LEU A 52 -0.29 -22.89 6.71
N LYS A 53 0.52 -23.34 7.67
CA LYS A 53 1.75 -22.63 8.06
C LYS A 53 2.73 -22.51 6.89
N GLU A 54 2.94 -23.58 6.14
CA GLU A 54 3.80 -23.55 4.94
C GLU A 54 3.28 -22.54 3.90
N THR A 55 1.99 -22.55 3.61
CA THR A 55 1.39 -21.59 2.66
C THR A 55 1.52 -20.14 3.13
N ASN A 56 1.35 -19.89 4.43
CA ASN A 56 1.47 -18.55 5.00
C ASN A 56 2.92 -18.05 4.93
N ASN A 57 3.89 -18.92 5.22
CA ASN A 57 5.31 -18.57 5.08
C ASN A 57 5.68 -18.22 3.62
N VAL A 58 5.13 -18.94 2.64
CA VAL A 58 5.32 -18.62 1.21
C VAL A 58 4.70 -17.27 0.86
N GLN A 59 3.47 -16.99 1.34
CA GLN A 59 2.81 -15.70 1.13
C GLN A 59 3.60 -14.54 1.76
N ASP A 60 4.17 -14.72 2.96
CA ASP A 60 5.02 -13.72 3.60
C ASP A 60 6.31 -13.45 2.80
N LEU A 61 6.92 -14.49 2.22
CA LEU A 61 8.07 -14.36 1.32
C LEU A 61 7.70 -13.61 0.03
N GLU A 62 6.52 -13.87 -0.54
CA GLU A 62 6.03 -13.13 -1.71
C GLU A 62 5.74 -11.66 -1.38
N LEU A 63 5.09 -11.38 -0.25
CA LEU A 63 4.80 -10.02 0.22
C LEU A 63 6.07 -9.23 0.47
N THR A 64 7.08 -9.84 1.11
CA THR A 64 8.37 -9.18 1.33
C THR A 64 9.09 -8.90 0.01
N THR A 65 9.02 -9.82 -0.95
CA THR A 65 9.60 -9.65 -2.29
C THR A 65 8.91 -8.51 -3.06
N LEU A 66 7.58 -8.49 -3.08
CA LEU A 66 6.79 -7.44 -3.73
C LEU A 66 7.04 -6.07 -3.09
N LYS A 67 7.11 -6.01 -1.75
CA LYS A 67 7.41 -4.76 -1.02
C LYS A 67 8.80 -4.21 -1.37
N ASN A 68 9.79 -5.09 -1.54
CA ASN A 68 11.13 -4.68 -1.97
C ASN A 68 11.16 -4.20 -3.42
N ALA A 69 10.45 -4.89 -4.32
CA ALA A 69 10.32 -4.48 -5.72
C ALA A 69 9.63 -3.11 -5.86
N LEU A 70 8.59 -2.86 -5.05
CA LEU A 70 7.87 -1.58 -5.03
C LEU A 70 8.76 -0.43 -4.55
N LYS A 71 9.53 -0.64 -3.45
CA LYS A 71 10.53 0.32 -2.99
C LYS A 71 11.61 0.61 -4.04
N ALA A 72 12.05 -0.41 -4.79
CA ALA A 72 13.04 -0.23 -5.86
C ALA A 72 12.46 0.60 -7.02
N LYS A 73 11.23 0.31 -7.43
CA LYS A 73 10.49 1.08 -8.46
C LYS A 73 10.27 2.54 -8.04
N GLU A 74 9.91 2.77 -6.77
CA GLU A 74 9.73 4.11 -6.22
C GLU A 74 11.02 4.92 -6.26
N ARG A 75 12.15 4.32 -5.82
CA ARG A 75 13.48 4.95 -5.92
C ARG A 75 13.84 5.28 -7.37
N GLN A 76 13.61 4.35 -8.29
CA GLN A 76 13.88 4.56 -9.71
C GLN A 76 13.03 5.70 -10.30
N SER A 77 11.75 5.79 -9.93
CA SER A 77 10.85 6.86 -10.36
C SER A 77 11.30 8.21 -9.83
N ASN A 78 11.63 8.30 -8.55
CA ASN A 78 12.12 9.53 -7.92
C ASN A 78 13.46 9.99 -8.53
N GLU A 79 14.38 9.06 -8.81
CA GLU A 79 15.65 9.39 -9.46
C GLU A 79 15.44 9.93 -10.89
N LYS A 80 14.51 9.35 -11.66
CA LYS A 80 14.13 9.87 -12.99
C LYS A 80 13.52 11.27 -12.92
N LEU A 81 12.62 11.50 -11.96
CA LEU A 81 12.01 12.82 -11.75
C LEU A 81 13.07 13.86 -11.37
N SER A 82 13.96 13.52 -10.44
CA SER A 82 15.05 14.40 -10.01
C SER A 82 15.95 14.79 -11.17
N LYS A 83 16.40 13.80 -11.97
CA LYS A 83 17.25 14.05 -13.14
C LYS A 83 16.55 14.92 -14.19
N SER A 84 15.29 14.62 -14.51
CA SER A 84 14.52 15.40 -15.47
C SER A 84 14.30 16.84 -15.00
N SER A 85 14.03 17.04 -13.71
CA SER A 85 13.89 18.39 -13.14
C SER A 85 15.19 19.17 -13.21
N ASP A 86 16.32 18.54 -12.87
CA ASP A 86 17.64 19.19 -12.92
C ASP A 86 18.05 19.57 -14.34
N ASP A 87 17.75 18.72 -15.33
CA ASP A 87 18.05 19.00 -16.74
C ASP A 87 17.18 20.15 -17.27
N ASN A 88 15.89 20.18 -16.94
CA ASN A 88 14.99 21.27 -17.30
C ASN A 88 15.43 22.61 -16.65
N ILE A 89 15.90 22.58 -15.40
CA ILE A 89 16.40 23.78 -14.72
C ILE A 89 17.68 24.29 -15.39
N LYS A 90 18.61 23.40 -15.77
CA LYS A 90 19.83 23.79 -16.48
C LYS A 90 19.52 24.38 -17.86
N GLU A 91 18.58 23.80 -18.59
CA GLU A 91 18.14 24.31 -19.89
C GLU A 91 17.54 25.72 -19.75
N PHE A 92 16.68 25.92 -18.74
CA PHE A 92 16.09 27.23 -18.48
C PHE A 92 17.13 28.28 -18.05
N GLN A 93 18.11 27.88 -17.23
CA GLN A 93 19.22 28.76 -16.85
C GLN A 93 20.08 29.15 -18.06
N LEU A 94 20.32 28.21 -18.99
CA LEU A 94 21.05 28.48 -20.22
C LEU A 94 20.28 29.46 -21.12
N ASP A 95 18.97 29.27 -21.30
CA ASP A 95 18.13 30.17 -22.10
C ASP A 95 18.09 31.59 -21.51
N ILE A 96 17.97 31.73 -20.19
CA ILE A 96 18.06 33.04 -19.52
C ILE A 96 19.41 33.71 -19.80
N SER A 97 20.52 32.97 -19.71
CA SER A 97 21.85 33.50 -20.02
C SER A 97 21.97 33.96 -21.48
N ASN A 98 21.45 33.16 -22.42
CA ASN A 98 21.45 33.49 -23.85
C ASN A 98 20.61 34.75 -24.13
N LYS A 99 19.37 34.80 -23.63
CA LYS A 99 18.48 35.98 -23.74
C LYS A 99 19.12 37.24 -23.15
N LYS A 100 19.85 37.11 -22.04
CA LYS A 100 20.56 38.23 -21.41
C LYS A 100 21.70 38.73 -22.29
N SER A 101 22.48 37.82 -22.88
CA SER A 101 23.54 38.13 -23.84
C SER A 101 22.98 38.84 -25.08
N GLU A 102 21.92 38.29 -25.69
CA GLU A 102 21.22 38.91 -26.83
C GLU A 102 20.72 40.31 -26.49
N ARG A 103 20.10 40.49 -25.31
CA ARG A 103 19.63 41.81 -24.85
C ARG A 103 20.76 42.81 -24.70
N THR A 104 21.94 42.38 -24.23
CA THR A 104 23.11 43.26 -24.16
C THR A 104 23.68 43.59 -25.53
N GLY A 105 23.68 42.64 -26.47
CA GLY A 105 24.07 42.87 -27.87
C GLY A 105 23.15 43.89 -28.55
N ALA A 106 21.84 43.67 -28.48
CA ALA A 106 20.84 44.58 -29.04
C ALA A 106 20.91 45.99 -28.41
N LYS A 107 21.23 46.09 -27.11
CA LYS A 107 21.44 47.38 -26.45
C LYS A 107 22.66 48.12 -26.99
N MET A 108 23.75 47.42 -27.29
CA MET A 108 24.92 48.02 -27.94
C MET A 108 24.63 48.47 -29.38
N GLU A 109 23.91 47.67 -30.16
CA GLU A 109 23.51 48.05 -31.51
C GLU A 109 22.60 49.28 -31.52
N LEU A 110 21.62 49.33 -30.60
CA LEU A 110 20.74 50.49 -30.44
C LEU A 110 21.54 51.77 -30.11
N LEU A 111 22.57 51.66 -29.26
CA LEU A 111 23.45 52.79 -28.95
C LEU A 111 24.23 53.26 -30.18
N LYS A 112 24.75 52.34 -31.00
CA LYS A 112 25.41 52.68 -32.27
C LYS A 112 24.47 53.35 -33.26
N VAL A 113 23.23 52.87 -33.36
CA VAL A 113 22.22 53.49 -34.24
C VAL A 113 21.89 54.90 -33.76
N LYS A 114 21.72 55.10 -32.44
CA LYS A 114 21.48 56.45 -31.88
C LYS A 114 22.63 57.40 -32.14
N SER A 115 23.89 56.98 -32.00
CA SER A 115 25.03 57.86 -32.31
C SER A 115 25.09 58.24 -33.78
N LEU A 116 24.81 57.29 -34.69
CA LEU A 116 24.74 57.57 -36.13
C LEU A 116 23.58 58.50 -36.49
N ASP A 117 22.44 58.34 -35.81
CA ASP A 117 21.28 59.21 -36.00
C ASP A 117 21.57 60.63 -35.50
N GLU A 118 22.24 60.77 -34.35
CA GLU A 118 22.71 62.08 -33.85
C GLU A 118 23.70 62.76 -34.81
N GLU A 119 24.62 62.01 -35.41
CA GLU A 119 25.53 62.53 -36.45
C GLU A 119 24.78 62.95 -37.71
N LYS A 120 23.85 62.12 -38.19
CA LYS A 120 22.99 62.47 -39.33
C LYS A 120 22.12 63.67 -39.04
N GLN A 121 21.57 63.80 -37.84
CA GLN A 121 20.76 64.94 -37.40
C GLN A 121 21.60 66.23 -37.41
N LYS A 122 22.85 66.17 -36.93
CA LYS A 122 23.79 67.30 -37.00
C LYS A 122 24.07 67.69 -38.45
N SER A 123 24.43 66.72 -39.30
CA SER A 123 24.67 66.96 -40.73
C SER A 123 23.42 67.52 -41.44
N LEU A 124 22.23 67.00 -41.13
CA LEU A 124 20.96 67.51 -41.66
C LEU A 124 20.72 68.95 -41.21
N ASN A 125 20.98 69.28 -39.94
CA ASN A 125 20.84 70.64 -39.43
C ASN A 125 21.82 71.61 -40.10
N GLU A 126 23.06 71.19 -40.35
CA GLU A 126 24.03 71.97 -41.13
C GLU A 126 23.55 72.20 -42.58
N VAL A 127 22.98 71.17 -43.22
CA VAL A 127 22.37 71.30 -44.55
C VAL A 127 21.13 72.20 -44.52
N ILE A 128 20.29 72.11 -43.49
CA ILE A 128 19.13 72.99 -43.32
C ILE A 128 19.56 74.44 -43.12
N GLU A 129 20.59 74.72 -42.32
CA GLU A 129 21.12 76.08 -42.18
C GLU A 129 21.74 76.60 -43.48
N SER A 130 22.46 75.74 -44.20
CA SER A 130 23.00 76.06 -45.53
C SER A 130 21.88 76.35 -46.52
N LEU A 131 20.84 75.51 -46.59
CA LEU A 131 19.66 75.72 -47.44
C LEU A 131 18.86 76.95 -47.03
N ARG A 132 18.70 77.24 -45.73
CA ARG A 132 18.07 78.48 -45.24
C ARG A 132 18.86 79.71 -45.66
N SER A 133 20.19 79.63 -45.60
CA SER A 133 21.08 80.69 -46.10
C SER A 133 20.98 80.86 -47.61
N GLN A 134 20.91 79.76 -48.36
CA GLN A 134 20.68 79.76 -49.82
C GLN A 134 19.28 80.25 -50.20
N LEU A 135 18.24 79.93 -49.43
CA LEU A 135 16.87 80.40 -49.63
C LEU A 135 16.73 81.89 -49.32
N CYS A 136 17.45 82.41 -48.32
CA CYS A 136 17.55 83.86 -48.10
C CYS A 136 18.10 84.58 -49.35
N PHE A 137 19.02 83.94 -50.07
CA PHE A 137 19.53 84.41 -51.37
C PHE A 137 18.55 84.17 -52.55
N LYS A 138 17.87 83.02 -52.59
CA LYS A 138 16.95 82.64 -53.69
C LYS A 138 15.56 83.29 -53.60
N THR A 139 15.12 83.74 -52.44
CA THR A 139 13.82 84.45 -52.28
C THR A 139 13.83 85.84 -52.95
N HIS A 140 15.01 86.32 -53.36
CA HIS A 140 15.16 87.51 -54.22
C HIS A 140 15.23 87.20 -55.73
N GLN A 141 15.24 85.92 -56.14
CA GLN A 141 15.25 85.54 -57.55
C GLN A 141 14.30 84.37 -57.85
N GLN A 142 13.17 84.76 -58.43
CA GLN A 142 12.55 84.06 -59.56
C GLN A 142 11.63 82.87 -59.26
N THR A 143 10.34 83.20 -59.37
CA THR A 143 9.26 82.39 -59.97
C THR A 143 9.75 81.73 -61.26
N MET A 144 10.02 80.42 -61.24
CA MET A 144 10.22 79.61 -62.45
C MET A 144 9.54 78.26 -62.26
N LEU A 145 8.82 77.83 -63.30
CA LEU A 145 8.18 76.53 -63.38
C LEU A 145 9.21 75.40 -63.19
N PRO A 146 8.79 74.26 -62.59
CA PRO A 146 9.66 73.14 -62.31
C PRO A 146 10.29 72.59 -63.59
N SER A 147 11.57 72.28 -63.51
CA SER A 147 12.32 71.73 -64.63
C SER A 147 11.85 70.30 -64.94
N PRO A 148 11.94 69.85 -66.20
CA PRO A 148 11.55 68.49 -66.58
C PRO A 148 12.30 67.39 -65.78
N GLU A 149 13.49 67.68 -65.26
CA GLU A 149 14.28 66.75 -64.40
C GLU A 149 13.65 66.55 -63.01
N GLU A 150 13.09 67.61 -62.42
CA GLU A 150 12.41 67.54 -61.11
C GLU A 150 11.14 66.67 -61.22
N VAL A 151 10.42 66.80 -62.33
CA VAL A 151 9.26 65.95 -62.64
C VAL A 151 9.66 64.48 -62.79
N THR A 152 10.81 64.18 -63.40
CA THR A 152 11.30 62.80 -63.50
C THR A 152 11.71 62.22 -62.14
N ASN A 153 12.37 63.00 -61.28
CA ASN A 153 12.75 62.57 -59.93
C ASN A 153 11.53 62.29 -59.05
N ILE A 154 10.50 63.14 -59.13
CA ILE A 154 9.25 62.94 -58.38
C ILE A 154 8.52 61.68 -58.86
N ARG A 155 8.48 61.43 -60.17
CA ARG A 155 7.90 60.19 -60.73
C ARG A 155 8.65 58.94 -60.25
N GLN A 156 9.99 59.00 -60.20
CA GLN A 156 10.80 57.89 -59.70
C GLN A 156 10.56 57.65 -58.20
N GLN A 157 10.50 58.71 -57.39
CA GLN A 157 10.19 58.59 -55.96
C GLN A 157 8.79 58.00 -55.74
N LEU A 158 7.79 58.43 -56.52
CA LEU A 158 6.44 57.88 -56.46
C LEU A 158 6.40 56.39 -56.83
N ALA A 159 7.15 55.97 -57.86
CA ALA A 159 7.26 54.57 -58.22
C ALA A 159 7.90 53.74 -57.08
N ASN A 160 8.98 54.25 -56.48
CA ASN A 160 9.65 53.58 -55.37
C ASN A 160 8.75 53.45 -54.14
N THR A 161 8.00 54.50 -53.79
CA THR A 161 7.06 54.46 -52.66
C THR A 161 5.89 53.52 -52.92
N GLN A 162 5.37 53.46 -54.15
CA GLN A 162 4.32 52.51 -54.55
C GLN A 162 4.79 51.05 -54.37
N VAL A 163 6.02 50.73 -54.77
CA VAL A 163 6.61 49.39 -54.61
C VAL A 163 6.75 49.04 -53.12
N MET A 164 7.30 49.95 -52.32
CA MET A 164 7.44 49.76 -50.87
C MET A 164 6.09 49.54 -50.17
N LEU A 165 5.05 50.29 -50.57
CA LEU A 165 3.70 50.13 -50.05
C LEU A 165 3.15 48.73 -50.36
N THR A 166 3.28 48.29 -51.62
CA THR A 166 2.82 46.96 -52.07
C THR A 166 3.53 45.83 -51.32
N GLN A 167 4.85 45.96 -51.09
CA GLN A 167 5.63 45.00 -50.32
C GLN A 167 5.19 44.96 -48.85
N SER A 168 4.92 46.12 -48.25
CA SER A 168 4.41 46.22 -46.88
C SER A 168 3.02 45.58 -46.74
N GLU A 169 2.13 45.81 -47.70
CA GLU A 169 0.80 45.19 -47.71
C GLU A 169 0.86 43.68 -47.83
N HIS A 170 1.75 43.16 -48.69
CA HIS A 170 1.99 41.72 -48.80
C HIS A 170 2.54 41.13 -47.50
N SER A 171 3.54 41.78 -46.88
CA SER A 171 4.08 41.34 -45.58
C SER A 171 3.05 41.39 -44.45
N ARG A 172 2.10 42.33 -44.50
CA ARG A 172 1.00 42.40 -43.55
C ARG A 172 0.02 41.25 -43.74
N ALA A 173 -0.30 40.91 -45.00
CA ALA A 173 -1.19 39.79 -45.31
C ALA A 173 -0.60 38.43 -44.86
N THR A 174 0.70 38.21 -45.08
CA THR A 174 1.38 36.99 -44.62
C THR A 174 1.39 36.89 -43.09
N ALA A 175 1.70 37.99 -42.39
CA ALA A 175 1.65 38.03 -40.93
C ALA A 175 0.23 37.73 -40.39
N TYR A 176 -0.82 38.27 -41.03
CA TYR A 176 -2.21 37.97 -40.65
C TYR A 176 -2.56 36.49 -40.80
N ASN A 177 -2.15 35.87 -41.91
CA ASN A 177 -2.38 34.43 -42.12
C ASN A 177 -1.65 33.59 -41.07
N GLN A 178 -0.43 33.97 -40.70
CA GLN A 178 0.34 33.29 -39.67
C GLN A 178 -0.31 33.42 -38.28
N VAL A 179 -0.77 34.62 -37.91
CA VAL A 179 -1.51 34.83 -36.65
C VAL A 179 -2.81 34.01 -36.63
N SER A 180 -3.53 33.95 -37.75
CA SER A 180 -4.73 33.12 -37.86
C SER A 180 -4.43 31.63 -37.68
N ALA A 181 -3.34 31.13 -38.27
CA ALA A 181 -2.92 29.74 -38.12
C ALA A 181 -2.55 29.40 -36.67
N LEU A 182 -1.73 30.24 -36.03
CA LEU A 182 -1.34 30.08 -34.63
C LEU A 182 -2.53 30.14 -33.67
N ASN A 183 -3.52 31.00 -33.94
CA ASN A 183 -4.75 31.04 -33.14
C ASN A 183 -5.56 29.74 -33.24
N ASN A 184 -5.62 29.14 -34.43
CA ASN A 184 -6.30 27.85 -34.61
C ASN A 184 -5.55 26.71 -33.88
N GLU A 185 -4.22 26.71 -33.93
CA GLU A 185 -3.40 25.75 -33.18
C GLU A 185 -3.58 25.91 -31.66
N LEU A 186 -3.56 27.15 -31.14
CA LEU A 186 -3.82 27.42 -29.73
C LEU A 186 -5.20 26.93 -29.29
N LEU A 187 -6.22 27.12 -30.12
CA LEU A 187 -7.57 26.65 -29.84
C LEU A 187 -7.62 25.11 -29.77
N ASN A 188 -6.94 24.43 -30.70
CA ASN A 188 -6.87 22.97 -30.72
C ASN A 188 -6.11 22.42 -29.50
N LEU A 189 -4.96 23.00 -29.17
CA LEU A 189 -4.19 22.62 -27.99
C LEU A 189 -4.99 22.81 -26.71
N LYS A 190 -5.70 23.94 -26.57
CA LYS A 190 -6.57 24.20 -25.42
C LYS A 190 -7.70 23.17 -25.30
N LYS A 191 -8.28 22.74 -26.43
CA LYS A 191 -9.31 21.70 -26.47
C LYS A 191 -8.75 20.34 -26.04
N LEU A 192 -7.57 19.96 -26.54
CA LEU A 192 -6.88 18.72 -26.14
C LEU A 192 -6.57 18.70 -24.65
N LEU A 193 -6.02 19.80 -24.12
CA LEU A 193 -5.67 19.93 -22.72
C LEU A 193 -6.92 19.82 -21.82
N SER A 194 -8.01 20.47 -22.21
CA SER A 194 -9.28 20.38 -21.49
C SER A 194 -9.87 18.96 -21.53
N GLN A 195 -9.70 18.24 -22.63
CA GLN A 195 -10.14 16.85 -22.72
C GLN A 195 -9.30 15.93 -21.82
N SER A 196 -7.97 16.06 -21.87
CA SER A 196 -7.05 15.30 -21.01
C SER A 196 -7.36 15.49 -19.52
N GLN A 197 -7.65 16.72 -19.09
CA GLN A 197 -8.01 17.02 -17.70
C GLN A 197 -9.34 16.34 -17.31
N LYS A 198 -10.32 16.27 -18.22
CA LYS A 198 -11.58 15.57 -17.94
C LYS A 198 -11.38 14.07 -17.79
N ASP A 199 -10.54 13.47 -18.63
CA ASP A 199 -10.24 12.05 -18.60
C ASP A 199 -9.48 11.69 -17.30
N GLU A 200 -8.56 12.55 -16.86
CA GLU A 200 -7.87 12.41 -15.58
C GLU A 200 -8.83 12.51 -14.39
N ILE A 201 -9.72 13.50 -14.38
CA ILE A 201 -10.76 13.64 -13.35
C ILE A 201 -11.65 12.39 -13.30
N TYR A 202 -12.05 11.85 -14.45
CA TYR A 202 -12.88 10.64 -14.52
C TYR A 202 -12.15 9.40 -14.00
N ALA A 203 -10.87 9.25 -14.33
CA ALA A 203 -10.04 8.16 -13.81
C ALA A 203 -9.90 8.25 -12.29
N LEU A 204 -9.64 9.44 -11.74
CA LEU A 204 -9.54 9.67 -10.30
C LEU A 204 -10.88 9.42 -9.57
N GLN A 205 -11.99 9.84 -10.15
CA GLN A 205 -13.33 9.55 -9.61
C GLN A 205 -13.59 8.04 -9.55
N THR A 206 -13.27 7.32 -10.62
CA THR A 206 -13.42 5.87 -10.68
C THR A 206 -12.55 5.19 -9.61
N GLN A 207 -11.31 5.66 -9.42
CA GLN A 207 -10.42 5.13 -8.39
C GLN A 207 -10.97 5.36 -6.98
N LEU A 208 -11.55 6.54 -6.71
CA LEU A 208 -12.19 6.82 -5.42
C LEU A 208 -13.41 5.91 -5.16
N ASP A 209 -14.21 5.64 -6.19
CA ASP A 209 -15.37 4.75 -6.07
C ASP A 209 -14.96 3.30 -5.79
N VAL A 210 -13.88 2.81 -6.43
CA VAL A 210 -13.31 1.49 -6.14
C VAL A 210 -12.84 1.43 -4.68
N TYR A 211 -12.03 2.40 -4.23
CA TYR A 211 -11.56 2.41 -2.85
C TYR A 211 -12.67 2.51 -1.82
N LYS A 212 -13.73 3.26 -2.12
CA LYS A 212 -14.90 3.35 -1.26
C LYS A 212 -15.60 1.99 -1.16
N THR A 213 -15.79 1.31 -2.28
CA THR A 213 -16.42 -0.01 -2.33
C THR A 213 -15.60 -1.04 -1.56
N ASP A 214 -14.28 -1.07 -1.77
CA ASP A 214 -13.35 -1.96 -1.07
C ASP A 214 -13.36 -1.70 0.44
N PHE A 215 -13.37 -0.42 0.85
CA PHE A 215 -13.44 -0.04 2.25
C PHE A 215 -14.75 -0.47 2.92
N GLU A 216 -15.88 -0.31 2.23
CA GLU A 216 -17.20 -0.74 2.71
C GLU A 216 -17.26 -2.27 2.85
N ALA A 217 -16.70 -3.01 1.88
CA ALA A 217 -16.60 -4.46 1.93
C ALA A 217 -15.71 -4.94 3.10
N GLU A 218 -14.53 -4.33 3.28
CA GLU A 218 -13.63 -4.65 4.39
C GLU A 218 -14.29 -4.37 5.75
N ARG A 219 -14.99 -3.23 5.86
CA ARG A 219 -15.75 -2.89 7.07
C ARG A 219 -16.83 -3.92 7.37
N SER A 220 -17.61 -4.33 6.36
CA SER A 220 -18.67 -5.35 6.52
C SER A 220 -18.09 -6.71 6.94
N ALA A 221 -16.98 -7.12 6.33
CA ALA A 221 -16.28 -8.36 6.70
C ALA A 221 -15.78 -8.30 8.15
N LYS A 222 -15.21 -7.16 8.55
CA LYS A 222 -14.72 -6.95 9.93
C LYS A 222 -15.84 -6.97 10.95
N ASP A 223 -16.99 -6.38 10.65
CA ASP A 223 -18.16 -6.41 11.53
C ASP A 223 -18.71 -7.85 11.67
N THR A 224 -18.68 -8.63 10.59
CA THR A 224 -19.05 -10.06 10.61
C THR A 224 -18.11 -10.86 11.52
N ILE A 225 -16.80 -10.70 11.35
CA ILE A 225 -15.78 -11.36 12.20
C ILE A 225 -15.94 -10.95 13.67
N ARG A 226 -16.24 -9.67 13.94
CA ARG A 226 -16.49 -9.20 15.31
C ARG A 226 -17.71 -9.90 15.91
N ALA A 227 -18.81 -10.00 15.17
CA ALA A 227 -20.01 -10.68 15.65
C ALA A 227 -19.76 -12.18 15.92
N GLU A 228 -19.00 -12.86 15.07
CA GLU A 228 -18.60 -14.26 15.30
C GLU A 228 -17.69 -14.41 16.53
N ASN A 229 -16.74 -13.49 16.72
CA ASN A 229 -15.89 -13.49 17.91
C ASN A 229 -16.70 -13.27 19.20
N GLU A 230 -17.66 -12.35 19.21
CA GLU A 230 -18.56 -12.13 20.35
C GLU A 230 -19.40 -13.38 20.65
N LYS A 231 -19.90 -14.05 19.61
CA LYS A 231 -20.62 -15.32 19.74
C LYS A 231 -19.74 -16.42 20.34
N LEU A 232 -18.55 -16.63 19.78
CA LEU A 232 -17.61 -17.65 20.27
C LEU A 232 -17.16 -17.35 21.71
N SER A 233 -16.93 -16.09 22.05
CA SER A 233 -16.61 -15.68 23.42
C SER A 233 -17.74 -16.03 24.40
N THR A 234 -18.99 -15.77 23.99
CA THR A 234 -20.18 -16.14 24.78
C THR A 234 -20.30 -17.65 24.95
N ASP A 235 -20.09 -18.42 23.88
CA ASP A 235 -20.13 -19.89 23.91
C ASP A 235 -19.04 -20.47 24.82
N ILE A 236 -17.81 -19.92 24.77
CA ILE A 236 -16.72 -20.30 25.67
C ILE A 236 -17.09 -20.02 27.13
N GLN A 237 -17.65 -18.84 27.44
CA GLN A 237 -18.08 -18.51 28.81
C GLN A 237 -19.17 -19.48 29.31
N ASN A 238 -20.14 -19.83 28.45
CA ASN A 238 -21.19 -20.78 28.78
C ASN A 238 -20.62 -22.18 29.05
N LEU A 239 -19.67 -22.65 28.23
CA LEU A 239 -18.97 -23.92 28.45
C LEU A 239 -18.15 -23.92 29.73
N HIS A 240 -17.45 -22.82 30.03
CA HIS A 240 -16.70 -22.67 31.27
C HIS A 240 -17.62 -22.76 32.49
N ARG A 241 -18.77 -22.06 32.44
CA ARG A 241 -19.79 -22.09 33.50
C ARG A 241 -20.37 -23.49 33.68
N ARG A 242 -20.65 -24.22 32.60
CA ARG A 242 -21.17 -25.59 32.67
C ARG A 242 -20.14 -26.57 33.22
N ASN A 243 -18.87 -26.45 32.80
CA ASN A 243 -17.78 -27.24 33.37
C ASN A 243 -17.62 -26.99 34.87
N GLN A 244 -17.69 -25.74 35.30
CA GLN A 244 -17.65 -25.39 36.71
C GLN A 244 -18.79 -26.04 37.50
N GLN A 245 -20.03 -25.96 36.99
CA GLN A 245 -21.18 -26.63 37.61
C GLN A 245 -20.98 -28.15 37.71
N LEU A 246 -20.46 -28.79 36.66
CA LEU A 246 -20.18 -30.23 36.67
C LEU A 246 -19.08 -30.61 37.67
N GLN A 247 -18.05 -29.76 37.84
CA GLN A 247 -17.03 -29.96 38.87
C GLN A 247 -17.65 -29.87 40.28
N GLU A 248 -18.49 -28.86 40.53
CA GLU A 248 -19.23 -28.71 41.79
C GLU A 248 -20.14 -29.92 42.06
N GLU A 249 -20.85 -30.43 41.05
CA GLU A 249 -21.68 -31.65 41.14
C GLU A 249 -20.83 -32.90 41.49
N LEU A 250 -19.66 -33.06 40.85
CA LEU A 250 -18.74 -34.16 41.14
C LEU A 250 -18.19 -34.10 42.57
N ASP A 251 -17.86 -32.91 43.05
CA ASP A 251 -17.34 -32.73 44.42
C ASP A 251 -18.44 -33.00 45.47
N LEU A 252 -19.70 -32.62 45.21
CA LEU A 252 -20.83 -32.99 46.06
C LEU A 252 -21.07 -34.50 46.12
N ILE A 253 -20.85 -35.23 45.02
CA ILE A 253 -20.94 -36.70 45.01
C ILE A 253 -19.80 -37.30 45.84
N ARG A 254 -18.57 -36.81 45.67
CA ARG A 254 -17.42 -37.22 46.48
C ARG A 254 -17.63 -36.97 47.97
N GLU A 255 -18.28 -35.86 48.33
CA GLU A 255 -18.62 -35.53 49.72
C GLU A 255 -19.79 -36.36 50.27
N ARG A 256 -20.73 -36.82 49.43
CA ARG A 256 -21.85 -37.69 49.85
C ARG A 256 -21.45 -39.14 50.02
N ASP A 257 -20.42 -39.62 49.32
CA ASP A 257 -19.83 -40.96 49.53
C ASP A 257 -18.83 -40.96 50.70
N TYR A 258 -19.28 -40.52 51.88
CA TYR A 258 -18.57 -40.73 53.15
C TYR A 258 -18.98 -42.06 53.80
N VAL A 259 -18.64 -43.20 53.17
CA VAL A 259 -18.35 -44.45 53.91
C VAL A 259 -17.36 -45.32 53.10
N VAL A 260 -16.06 -45.07 53.28
CA VAL A 260 -15.06 -46.15 53.15
C VAL A 260 -14.43 -46.35 54.53
N TYR A 261 -14.88 -47.41 55.20
CA TYR A 261 -14.34 -47.90 56.46
C TYR A 261 -12.82 -48.14 56.37
N PRO A 262 -12.03 -47.87 57.43
CA PRO A 262 -10.65 -48.32 57.52
C PRO A 262 -10.66 -49.83 57.81
N MET A 263 -10.57 -50.68 56.77
CA MET A 263 -10.46 -52.12 56.97
C MET A 263 -9.00 -52.52 57.22
N GLN A 264 -8.81 -53.16 58.37
CA GLN A 264 -7.58 -53.70 58.89
C GLN A 264 -6.85 -54.63 57.91
N ARG A 265 -5.52 -54.56 57.97
CA ARG A 265 -4.57 -55.50 57.36
C ARG A 265 -4.97 -56.95 57.68
N ARG A 266 -5.23 -57.74 56.64
CA ARG A 266 -5.10 -59.20 56.68
C ARG A 266 -4.22 -59.64 55.52
N ASP A 267 -3.09 -60.21 55.88
CA ASP A 267 -2.21 -60.97 55.00
C ASP A 267 -2.96 -62.19 54.44
N ARG A 268 -3.15 -62.24 53.12
CA ARG A 268 -3.19 -63.50 52.34
C ARG A 268 -3.24 -63.24 50.83
N GLU A 269 -2.11 -63.55 50.20
CA GLU A 269 -1.92 -64.18 48.89
C GLU A 269 -3.06 -64.03 47.86
N SER A 270 -2.88 -63.12 46.90
CA SER A 270 -2.94 -63.36 45.44
C SER A 270 -2.83 -62.04 44.67
N THR A 271 -1.89 -61.99 43.72
CA THR A 271 -1.83 -61.08 42.56
C THR A 271 -2.04 -59.59 42.83
N SER A 272 -1.01 -58.93 43.34
CA SER A 272 -0.91 -57.47 43.39
C SER A 272 -0.33 -56.91 42.09
N SER A 273 -1.22 -56.64 41.14
CA SER A 273 -0.98 -55.64 40.10
C SER A 273 -0.70 -54.28 40.75
N SER A 274 0.53 -53.85 40.52
CA SER A 274 1.14 -52.58 40.92
C SER A 274 0.18 -51.39 40.89
N THR A 275 -0.04 -50.81 42.07
CA THR A 275 -0.39 -49.40 42.26
C THR A 275 0.62 -48.55 41.49
N SER A 276 0.20 -47.98 40.36
CA SER A 276 1.00 -47.04 39.60
C SER A 276 1.17 -45.77 40.43
N ASN A 277 2.35 -45.68 41.04
CA ASN A 277 2.98 -44.46 41.52
C ASN A 277 2.52 -43.25 40.68
N GLU A 278 2.05 -42.22 41.36
CA GLU A 278 2.01 -40.85 40.85
C GLU A 278 3.29 -40.60 40.04
N HIS A 279 3.14 -40.20 38.78
CA HIS A 279 4.24 -39.88 37.87
C HIS A 279 5.02 -38.66 38.37
N SER A 280 5.79 -38.83 39.43
CA SER A 280 6.84 -37.91 39.87
C SER A 280 7.95 -37.98 38.83
N MET A 281 7.94 -37.05 37.88
CA MET A 281 8.98 -36.95 36.87
C MET A 281 10.22 -36.36 37.53
N LYS A 282 11.35 -37.06 37.47
CA LYS A 282 12.57 -36.68 38.19
C LYS A 282 13.62 -36.10 37.25
N CYS A 283 14.34 -35.10 37.71
CA CYS A 283 15.50 -34.58 36.99
C CYS A 283 16.59 -35.65 36.92
N PRO A 284 17.07 -36.05 35.74
CA PRO A 284 18.08 -37.11 35.61
C PRO A 284 19.44 -36.72 36.23
N LYS A 285 19.64 -35.43 36.49
CA LYS A 285 20.91 -34.89 37.00
C LYS A 285 20.96 -34.80 38.53
N CYS A 286 19.92 -34.25 39.15
CA CYS A 286 19.87 -34.03 40.61
C CYS A 286 18.81 -34.89 41.33
N ASN A 287 18.07 -35.71 40.58
CA ASN A 287 17.03 -36.63 41.06
C ASN A 287 15.85 -35.98 41.84
N PHE A 288 15.70 -34.66 41.75
CA PHE A 288 14.53 -33.95 42.30
C PHE A 288 13.26 -34.32 41.54
N GLY A 289 12.17 -34.57 42.26
CA GLY A 289 10.88 -34.99 41.71
C GLY A 289 9.92 -33.83 41.50
N PHE A 290 9.26 -33.82 40.35
CA PHE A 290 8.34 -32.79 39.90
C PHE A 290 6.98 -33.39 39.57
N LYS A 291 5.92 -32.61 39.78
CA LYS A 291 4.53 -33.03 39.56
C LYS A 291 4.06 -32.79 38.12
N THR A 292 4.74 -31.94 37.35
CA THR A 292 4.35 -31.59 35.98
C THR A 292 5.58 -31.52 35.06
N LEU A 293 5.42 -31.87 33.78
CA LEU A 293 6.54 -31.92 32.81
C LEU A 293 7.19 -30.54 32.65
N GLN A 294 6.38 -29.49 32.58
CA GLN A 294 6.85 -28.11 32.38
C GLN A 294 7.72 -27.60 33.54
N THR A 295 7.46 -28.03 34.78
CA THR A 295 8.31 -27.69 35.94
C THR A 295 9.62 -28.46 35.93
N LEU A 296 9.61 -29.69 35.44
CA LEU A 296 10.82 -30.47 35.21
C LEU A 296 11.67 -29.86 34.09
N GLU A 297 11.10 -29.52 32.94
CA GLU A 297 11.83 -28.94 31.80
C GLU A 297 12.53 -27.63 32.19
N ASN A 298 11.82 -26.70 32.81
CA ASN A 298 12.40 -25.45 33.29
C ASN A 298 13.53 -25.68 34.30
N HIS A 299 13.40 -26.69 35.16
CA HIS A 299 14.46 -27.06 36.10
C HIS A 299 15.66 -27.66 35.38
N VAL A 300 15.46 -28.56 34.40
CA VAL A 300 16.54 -29.21 33.65
C VAL A 300 17.38 -28.18 32.89
N TYR A 301 16.75 -27.18 32.25
CA TYR A 301 17.48 -26.08 31.58
C TYR A 301 18.40 -25.34 32.57
N ARG A 302 17.89 -24.96 33.74
CA ARG A 302 18.72 -24.29 34.77
C ARG A 302 19.75 -25.23 35.42
N CYS A 303 19.41 -26.49 35.61
CA CYS A 303 20.26 -27.47 36.27
C CYS A 303 21.45 -27.87 35.39
N ILE A 304 21.32 -27.77 34.06
CA ILE A 304 22.41 -27.93 33.10
C ILE A 304 23.30 -26.68 33.09
N GLU A 305 22.72 -25.48 32.98
CA GLU A 305 23.47 -24.20 32.91
C GLU A 305 24.29 -23.88 34.17
N LEU A 306 23.92 -24.41 35.33
CA LEU A 306 24.64 -24.20 36.60
C LEU A 306 25.89 -25.08 36.76
N ASP A 307 26.10 -26.13 35.96
CA ASP A 307 27.36 -26.91 35.98
C ASP A 307 28.43 -26.32 35.06
N ASP A 308 28.04 -25.59 34.02
CA ASP A 308 29.00 -24.98 33.08
C ASP A 308 29.68 -23.73 33.66
N ASN A 309 29.38 -23.38 34.92
CA ASN A 309 29.95 -22.23 35.66
C ASN A 309 30.53 -22.61 37.02
N LEU A 310 31.14 -23.80 37.13
CA LEU A 310 32.08 -24.10 38.21
C LEU A 310 33.51 -24.13 37.63
N PRO A 311 34.47 -23.38 38.21
CA PRO A 311 35.84 -23.26 37.70
C PRO A 311 36.65 -24.56 37.72
#